data_AF-A0A248YVZ4-F1
#
_entry.id   AF-A0A248YVZ4-F1
#
_cell.length_a   1.000
_cell.length_b   1.000
_cell.length_c   1.000
_cell.angle_alpha   90.00
_cell.angle_beta   90.00
_cell.angle_gamma   90.00
#
_symmetry.space_group_name_H-M   'P 1'
#
loop_
_entity.id
_entity.type
_entity.pdbx_description
1 polymer ?
#
loop_
_entity_poly.entity_id
_entity_poly.type
_entity_poly.pdbx_seq_one_letter_code
_entity_poly.pdbx_strand_id
1 'polypeptide(L)'
;MPHTRASLAADLRELGVRRGSVLLVHASLRALGYVCGGPHAVALALRDVLGPDGTLVVPTHTADNSDPAQWRNPPVPEHWWPIIRGESPGFDPAVTPSTFMGALAELVRNLPGARRSDHPHVSFAAVGPEAEGIVAGHALVDMLGEESPLARLYERSADVLLLGVGHDSNTSLHLAEYRRPDPPRERLGAAVLTGAGDRRWVWWTDVVLDSDVFPGIGAELEAAGRVRIGRVGAGPARLMDQRTAVDFAQRWLTAAVRRSG
;
A
#
# COMPACT_ATOMS: atom_id res chain seq x y z
N MET A 1 -6.86 5.00 28.98
CA MET A 1 -7.10 6.43 28.66
C MET A 1 -7.26 6.58 27.15
N PRO A 2 -8.00 7.59 26.65
CA PRO A 2 -8.09 7.83 25.21
C PRO A 2 -6.74 8.23 24.62
N HIS A 3 -6.45 7.79 23.40
CA HIS A 3 -5.30 8.26 22.62
C HIS A 3 -5.67 9.53 21.87
N THR A 4 -4.71 10.43 21.69
CA THR A 4 -4.91 11.76 21.09
C THR A 4 -3.88 12.00 20.00
N ARG A 5 -4.11 13.02 19.16
CA ARG A 5 -3.09 13.49 18.20
C ARG A 5 -1.72 13.67 18.85
N ALA A 6 -1.66 14.30 20.03
CA ALA A 6 -0.41 14.56 20.74
C ALA A 6 0.26 13.29 21.26
N SER A 7 -0.50 12.37 21.89
CA SER A 7 0.07 11.11 22.38
C SER A 7 0.57 10.23 21.23
N LEU A 8 -0.21 10.13 20.14
CA LEU A 8 0.19 9.37 18.95
C LEU A 8 1.45 9.96 18.30
N ALA A 9 1.56 11.29 18.22
CA ALA A 9 2.76 11.94 17.69
C ALA A 9 3.99 11.74 18.58
N ALA A 10 3.83 11.59 19.90
CA ALA A 10 4.91 11.22 20.80
C ALA A 10 5.35 9.76 20.54
N ASP A 11 4.40 8.82 20.52
CA ASP A 11 4.66 7.40 20.26
C ASP A 11 5.37 7.19 18.90
N LEU A 12 4.94 7.91 17.85
CA LEU A 12 5.55 7.84 16.51
C LEU A 12 6.99 8.37 16.49
N ARG A 13 7.30 9.43 17.27
CA ARG A 13 8.67 9.94 17.41
C ARG A 13 9.55 8.95 18.18
N GLU A 14 9.01 8.34 19.23
CA GLU A 14 9.71 7.32 20.02
C GLU A 14 10.02 6.08 19.18
N LEU A 15 9.07 5.63 18.34
CA LEU A 15 9.29 4.57 17.36
C LEU A 15 10.37 4.93 16.32
N GLY A 16 10.59 6.23 16.12
CA GLY A 16 11.67 6.78 15.30
C GLY A 16 11.24 7.23 13.91
N VAL A 17 9.97 7.59 13.71
CA VAL A 17 9.53 8.30 12.50
C VAL A 17 10.23 9.65 12.43
N ARG A 18 10.88 9.93 11.30
CA ARG A 18 11.75 11.09 11.13
C ARG A 18 11.01 12.26 10.49
N ARG A 19 11.34 13.47 10.93
CA ARG A 19 10.91 14.69 10.24
C ARG A 19 11.53 14.72 8.83
N GLY A 20 10.76 15.14 7.83
CA GLY A 20 11.20 15.27 6.45
C GLY A 20 11.30 13.95 5.68
N SER A 21 10.96 12.80 6.29
CA SER A 21 11.03 11.53 5.57
C SER A 21 9.80 11.30 4.67
N VAL A 22 9.96 10.37 3.74
CA VAL A 22 8.86 9.77 2.98
C VAL A 22 8.41 8.52 3.75
N LEU A 23 7.11 8.42 4.04
CA LEU A 23 6.56 7.37 4.89
C LEU A 23 5.37 6.69 4.23
N LEU A 24 5.53 5.41 3.88
CA LEU A 24 4.42 4.55 3.46
C LEU A 24 3.74 3.95 4.70
N VAL A 25 2.43 4.15 4.84
CA VAL A 25 1.67 3.73 6.03
C VAL A 25 0.60 2.70 5.65
N HIS A 26 0.60 1.58 6.37
CA HIS A 26 -0.48 0.61 6.43
C HIS A 26 -1.08 0.66 7.83
N ALA A 27 -2.40 0.77 7.99
CA ALA A 27 -2.99 1.01 9.30
C ALA A 27 -4.31 0.29 9.59
N SER A 28 -4.43 -0.23 10.81
CA SER A 28 -5.68 -0.66 11.41
C SER A 28 -6.01 0.26 12.58
N LEU A 29 -6.95 1.19 12.37
CA LEU A 29 -7.33 2.15 13.42
C LEU A 29 -7.92 1.48 14.65
N ARG A 30 -8.61 0.35 14.47
CA ARG A 30 -9.18 -0.43 15.56
C ARG A 30 -8.09 -0.92 16.52
N ALA A 31 -6.92 -1.31 16.00
CA ALA A 31 -5.82 -1.79 16.82
C ALA A 31 -5.21 -0.69 17.71
N LEU A 32 -5.40 0.59 17.37
CA LEU A 32 -4.89 1.72 18.15
C LEU A 32 -5.72 2.01 19.40
N GLY A 33 -6.83 1.30 19.61
CA GLY A 33 -7.77 1.56 20.70
C GLY A 33 -8.64 2.79 20.41
N TYR A 34 -9.15 3.42 21.46
CA TYR A 34 -9.99 4.62 21.31
C TYR A 34 -9.12 5.85 21.03
N VAL A 35 -9.22 6.39 19.81
CA VAL A 35 -8.53 7.61 19.38
C VAL A 35 -9.53 8.78 19.35
N CYS A 36 -9.29 9.80 20.16
CA CYS A 36 -10.03 11.05 20.13
C CYS A 36 -9.81 11.75 18.77
N GLY A 37 -10.85 11.81 17.95
CA GLY A 37 -10.79 12.33 16.57
C GLY A 37 -10.52 11.27 15.49
N GLY A 38 -10.46 9.98 15.85
CA GLY A 38 -10.42 8.85 14.91
C GLY A 38 -9.33 8.97 13.84
N PRO A 39 -9.61 8.63 12.56
CA PRO A 39 -8.63 8.69 11.46
C PRO A 39 -8.00 10.08 11.29
N HIS A 40 -8.78 11.14 11.51
CA HIS A 40 -8.29 12.51 11.34
C HIS A 40 -7.17 12.83 12.33
N ALA A 41 -7.32 12.43 13.60
CA ALA A 41 -6.28 12.63 14.60
C ALA A 41 -5.00 11.82 14.29
N VAL A 42 -5.13 10.61 13.74
CA VAL A 42 -3.98 9.80 13.29
C VAL A 42 -3.25 10.47 12.13
N ALA A 43 -3.97 10.94 11.11
CA ALA A 43 -3.38 11.64 9.97
C ALA A 43 -2.68 12.94 10.39
N LEU A 44 -3.28 13.71 11.31
CA LEU A 44 -2.65 14.90 11.88
C LEU A 44 -1.39 14.56 12.68
N ALA A 45 -1.40 13.49 13.48
CA ALA A 45 -0.22 13.06 14.23
C ALA A 45 0.93 12.65 13.30
N LEU A 46 0.65 11.89 12.23
CA LEU A 46 1.65 11.54 11.22
C LEU A 46 2.24 12.80 10.57
N ARG A 47 1.39 13.75 10.16
CA ARG A 47 1.84 15.02 9.58
C ARG A 47 2.65 15.89 10.55
N ASP A 48 2.34 15.87 11.84
CA ASP A 48 3.11 16.60 12.86
C ASP A 48 4.53 16.06 13.02
N VAL A 49 4.70 14.74 12.91
CA VAL A 49 6.01 14.11 13.04
C VAL A 49 6.82 14.29 11.76
N LEU A 50 6.18 14.10 10.60
CA LEU A 50 6.81 14.30 9.29
C LEU A 50 7.16 15.78 9.03
N GLY A 51 6.34 16.71 9.51
CA GLY A 51 6.51 18.14 9.23
C GLY A 51 6.16 18.52 7.78
N PRO A 52 6.36 19.80 7.40
CA PRO A 52 6.03 20.31 6.06
C PRO A 52 6.89 19.71 4.95
N ASP A 53 8.10 19.26 5.28
CA ASP A 53 9.06 18.71 4.31
C ASP A 53 8.91 17.20 4.12
N GLY A 54 8.07 16.54 4.93
CA GLY A 54 7.84 15.10 4.85
C GLY A 54 6.67 14.74 3.92
N THR A 55 6.67 13.51 3.43
CA THR A 55 5.63 13.00 2.52
C THR A 55 4.96 11.76 3.10
N LEU A 56 3.64 11.81 3.25
CA LEU A 56 2.82 10.68 3.71
C LEU A 56 2.25 9.94 2.50
N VAL A 57 2.40 8.62 2.47
CA VAL A 57 1.92 7.76 1.38
C VAL A 57 1.09 6.62 1.95
N VAL A 58 0.02 6.26 1.26
CA VAL A 58 -0.87 5.13 1.60
C VAL A 58 -1.23 4.35 0.33
N PRO A 59 -1.35 3.02 0.38
CA PRO A 59 -1.99 2.28 -0.70
C PRO A 59 -3.49 2.63 -0.73
N THR A 60 -4.03 2.74 -1.94
CA THR A 60 -5.45 3.03 -2.21
C THR A 60 -6.02 2.03 -3.20
N HIS A 61 -5.73 0.74 -2.99
CA HIS A 61 -6.09 -0.33 -3.90
C HIS A 61 -7.61 -0.43 -4.09
N THR A 62 -8.02 -0.91 -5.26
CA THR A 62 -9.41 -0.98 -5.74
C THR A 62 -9.71 -2.39 -6.21
N ALA A 63 -9.67 -3.35 -5.28
CA ALA A 63 -9.84 -4.78 -5.57
C ALA A 63 -11.17 -5.09 -6.28
N ASP A 64 -12.22 -4.30 -6.05
CA ASP A 64 -13.53 -4.47 -6.69
C ASP A 64 -13.52 -4.10 -8.19
N ASN A 65 -12.49 -3.41 -8.68
CA ASN A 65 -12.34 -3.08 -10.09
C ASN A 65 -11.46 -4.11 -10.83
N SER A 66 -11.60 -5.39 -10.50
CA SER A 66 -10.84 -6.50 -11.06
C SER A 66 -11.73 -7.56 -11.73
N ASP A 67 -11.13 -8.52 -12.45
CA ASP A 67 -11.88 -9.58 -13.11
C ASP A 67 -12.70 -10.39 -12.09
N PRO A 68 -14.05 -10.41 -12.19
CA PRO A 68 -14.90 -11.13 -11.24
C PRO A 68 -14.66 -12.64 -11.20
N ALA A 69 -13.98 -13.20 -12.20
CA ALA A 69 -13.53 -14.60 -12.18
C ALA A 69 -12.53 -14.88 -11.05
N GLN A 70 -11.83 -13.87 -10.52
CA GLN A 70 -10.85 -13.99 -9.45
C GLN A 70 -11.44 -13.71 -8.06
N TRP A 71 -12.70 -13.25 -7.96
CA TRP A 71 -13.28 -12.82 -6.69
C TRP A 71 -13.63 -14.00 -5.79
N ARG A 72 -13.21 -13.90 -4.52
CA ARG A 72 -13.46 -14.93 -3.49
C ARG A 72 -14.16 -14.39 -2.24
N ASN A 73 -14.22 -13.07 -2.05
CA ASN A 73 -14.73 -12.46 -0.82
C ASN A 73 -15.58 -11.20 -1.08
N PRO A 74 -16.83 -11.35 -1.54
CA PRO A 74 -17.49 -12.59 -1.93
C PRO A 74 -17.27 -12.93 -3.43
N PRO A 75 -17.43 -14.20 -3.85
CA PRO A 75 -17.56 -14.52 -5.26
C PRO A 75 -18.94 -14.08 -5.81
N VAL A 76 -19.04 -13.95 -7.13
CA VAL A 76 -20.30 -13.65 -7.83
C VAL A 76 -20.59 -14.72 -8.90
N PRO A 77 -21.88 -14.98 -9.24
CA PRO A 77 -22.23 -15.97 -10.26
C PRO A 77 -21.55 -15.71 -11.61
N GLU A 78 -21.07 -16.77 -12.26
CA GLU A 78 -20.31 -16.67 -13.53
C GLU A 78 -21.07 -15.95 -14.65
N HIS A 79 -22.39 -16.13 -14.72
CA HIS A 79 -23.22 -15.43 -15.71
C HIS A 79 -23.28 -13.91 -15.51
N TRP A 80 -22.82 -13.37 -14.37
CA TRP A 80 -22.68 -11.93 -14.16
C TRP A 80 -21.35 -11.38 -14.68
N TRP A 81 -20.33 -12.21 -14.91
CA TRP A 81 -19.00 -11.72 -15.27
C TRP A 81 -18.99 -10.86 -16.55
N PRO A 82 -19.68 -11.25 -17.66
CA PRO A 82 -19.73 -10.39 -18.84
C PRO A 82 -20.41 -9.04 -18.57
N ILE A 83 -21.46 -9.03 -17.72
CA ILE A 83 -22.16 -7.81 -17.32
C ILE A 83 -21.23 -6.92 -16.51
N ILE A 84 -20.55 -7.46 -15.49
CA ILE A 84 -19.61 -6.70 -14.66
C ILE A 84 -18.49 -6.09 -15.51
N ARG A 85 -17.89 -6.87 -16.43
CA ARG A 85 -16.85 -6.35 -17.33
C ARG A 85 -17.38 -5.27 -18.28
N GLY A 86 -18.63 -5.42 -18.75
CA GLY A 86 -19.30 -4.44 -19.61
C GLY A 86 -19.77 -3.19 -18.87
N GLU A 87 -20.11 -3.31 -17.58
CA GLU A 87 -20.82 -2.31 -16.77
C GLU A 87 -20.05 -1.69 -15.60
N SER A 88 -18.80 -2.10 -15.36
CA SER A 88 -17.93 -1.45 -14.36
C SER A 88 -17.59 -0.01 -14.75
N PRO A 89 -17.69 0.99 -13.87
CA PRO A 89 -17.64 2.42 -14.24
C PRO A 89 -16.28 2.90 -14.75
N GLY A 90 -15.22 2.14 -14.51
CA GLY A 90 -13.84 2.58 -14.74
C GLY A 90 -13.24 3.23 -13.51
N PHE A 91 -11.93 3.07 -13.35
CA PHE A 91 -11.19 3.74 -12.29
C PHE A 91 -11.04 5.23 -12.57
N ASP A 92 -11.48 6.05 -11.62
CA ASP A 92 -11.23 7.49 -11.55
C ASP A 92 -10.43 7.76 -10.27
N PRO A 93 -9.17 8.24 -10.36
CA PRO A 93 -8.37 8.51 -9.18
C PRO A 93 -9.02 9.53 -8.23
N ALA A 94 -9.88 10.43 -8.73
CA ALA A 94 -10.53 11.47 -7.95
C ALA A 94 -11.69 10.94 -7.10
N VAL A 95 -12.47 9.95 -7.58
CA VAL A 95 -13.72 9.55 -6.91
C VAL A 95 -13.81 8.07 -6.55
N THR A 96 -13.08 7.16 -7.21
CA THR A 96 -13.17 5.73 -6.92
C THR A 96 -12.68 5.45 -5.50
N PRO A 97 -13.52 4.92 -4.58
CA PRO A 97 -13.09 4.61 -3.22
C PRO A 97 -12.07 3.46 -3.22
N SER A 98 -11.17 3.42 -2.24
CA SER A 98 -10.33 2.23 -2.03
C SER A 98 -11.11 1.12 -1.34
N THR A 99 -10.73 -0.13 -1.63
CA THR A 99 -11.31 -1.34 -1.03
C THR A 99 -10.30 -1.95 -0.07
N PHE A 100 -10.73 -2.30 1.15
CA PHE A 100 -9.91 -2.94 2.20
C PHE A 100 -8.69 -2.16 2.73
N MET A 101 -8.43 -0.92 2.28
CA MET A 101 -7.28 -0.12 2.75
C MET A 101 -7.51 0.62 4.08
N GLY A 102 -8.77 0.70 4.52
CA GLY A 102 -9.16 1.28 5.80
C GLY A 102 -9.33 2.80 5.80
N ALA A 103 -9.91 3.32 6.89
CA ALA A 103 -10.35 4.72 6.94
C ALA A 103 -9.21 5.75 6.97
N LEU A 104 -7.98 5.35 7.35
CA LEU A 104 -6.82 6.25 7.24
C LEU A 104 -6.47 6.51 5.77
N ALA A 105 -6.40 5.46 4.96
CA ALA A 105 -6.08 5.58 3.54
C ALA A 105 -7.14 6.41 2.80
N GLU A 106 -8.43 6.13 3.09
CA GLU A 106 -9.56 6.91 2.56
C GLU A 106 -9.51 8.39 2.96
N LEU A 107 -9.10 8.71 4.19
CA LEU A 107 -8.93 10.10 4.59
C LEU A 107 -7.76 10.76 3.87
N VAL A 108 -6.60 10.10 3.84
CA VAL A 108 -5.36 10.65 3.24
C VAL A 108 -5.55 10.94 1.75
N ARG A 109 -6.20 10.05 0.98
CA ARG A 109 -6.44 10.28 -0.45
C ARG A 109 -7.33 11.50 -0.74
N ASN A 110 -8.13 11.92 0.24
CA ASN A 110 -9.04 13.06 0.13
C ASN A 110 -8.50 14.34 0.79
N LEU A 111 -7.28 14.33 1.33
CA LEU A 111 -6.69 15.53 1.91
C LEU A 111 -6.41 16.59 0.82
N PRO A 112 -6.53 17.89 1.14
CA PRO A 112 -6.10 18.94 0.23
C PRO A 112 -4.63 18.76 -0.15
N GLY A 113 -4.35 18.79 -1.45
CA GLY A 113 -3.00 18.58 -2.00
C GLY A 113 -2.59 17.11 -2.15
N ALA A 114 -3.47 16.15 -1.84
CA ALA A 114 -3.23 14.75 -2.16
C ALA A 114 -3.13 14.54 -3.67
N ARG A 115 -2.21 13.65 -4.06
CA ARG A 115 -2.09 13.10 -5.41
C ARG A 115 -2.33 11.60 -5.34
N ARG A 116 -2.96 11.03 -6.36
CA ARG A 116 -3.19 9.58 -6.46
C ARG A 116 -2.74 9.09 -7.83
N SER A 117 -2.07 7.95 -7.87
CA SER A 117 -1.69 7.31 -9.12
C SER A 117 -2.91 6.76 -9.86
N ASP A 118 -2.76 6.59 -11.18
CA ASP A 118 -3.83 6.27 -12.11
C ASP A 118 -4.03 4.77 -12.36
N HIS A 119 -3.30 3.90 -11.65
CA HIS A 119 -3.46 2.45 -11.79
C HIS A 119 -4.84 1.97 -11.30
N PRO A 120 -5.61 1.24 -12.12
CA PRO A 120 -7.00 0.87 -11.81
C PRO A 120 -7.21 -0.20 -10.73
N HIS A 121 -6.14 -0.73 -10.13
CA HIS A 121 -6.15 -1.85 -9.16
C HIS A 121 -5.35 -1.49 -7.91
N VAL A 122 -4.12 -1.02 -8.09
CA VAL A 122 -3.12 -0.88 -7.01
C VAL A 122 -2.63 0.55 -6.86
N SER A 123 -3.50 1.53 -7.10
CA SER A 123 -3.14 2.94 -6.94
C SER A 123 -2.66 3.28 -5.52
N PHE A 124 -1.85 4.33 -5.41
CA PHE A 124 -1.34 4.89 -4.15
C PHE A 124 -1.74 6.35 -4.08
N ALA A 125 -2.00 6.86 -2.87
CA ALA A 125 -2.15 8.28 -2.62
C ALA A 125 -0.98 8.82 -1.79
N ALA A 126 -0.55 10.03 -2.10
CA ALA A 126 0.54 10.71 -1.42
C ALA A 126 0.20 12.18 -1.13
N VAL A 127 0.68 12.70 -0.01
CA VAL A 127 0.54 14.11 0.41
C VAL A 127 1.88 14.60 0.94
N GLY A 128 2.43 15.65 0.34
CA GLY A 128 3.72 16.25 0.71
C GLY A 128 4.55 16.63 -0.52
N PRO A 129 5.78 17.15 -0.32
CA PRO A 129 6.62 17.64 -1.41
C PRO A 129 6.94 16.61 -2.50
N GLU A 130 7.07 15.33 -2.14
CA GLU A 130 7.41 14.24 -3.08
C GLU A 130 6.17 13.56 -3.68
N ALA A 131 4.95 14.01 -3.36
CA ALA A 131 3.73 13.30 -3.71
C ALA A 131 3.61 13.04 -5.23
N GLU A 132 3.82 14.07 -6.05
CA GLU A 132 3.76 13.96 -7.51
C GLU A 132 4.81 12.99 -8.05
N GLY A 133 6.06 13.13 -7.60
CA GLY A 133 7.17 12.27 -8.03
C GLY A 133 6.95 10.80 -7.68
N ILE A 134 6.24 10.50 -6.59
CA ILE A 134 5.92 9.13 -6.17
C ILE A 134 4.79 8.53 -7.01
N VAL A 135 3.75 9.30 -7.35
CA VAL A 135 2.51 8.72 -7.94
C VAL A 135 2.35 8.91 -9.44
N ALA A 136 3.08 9.81 -10.08
CA ALA A 136 2.96 10.06 -11.52
C ALA A 136 3.19 8.79 -12.36
N GLY A 137 2.80 8.72 -13.64
CA GLY A 137 3.23 7.65 -14.58
C GLY A 137 3.26 6.22 -14.02
N HIS A 138 2.20 5.80 -13.32
CA HIS A 138 2.12 4.46 -12.74
C HIS A 138 1.70 3.49 -13.84
N ALA A 139 2.63 2.67 -14.32
CA ALA A 139 2.39 1.82 -15.48
C ALA A 139 1.32 0.76 -15.21
N LEU A 140 0.50 0.44 -16.23
CA LEU A 140 -0.54 -0.59 -16.14
C LEU A 140 0.05 -2.00 -16.05
N VAL A 141 1.16 -2.23 -16.77
CA VAL A 141 2.01 -3.43 -16.62
C VAL A 141 3.15 -3.04 -15.70
N ASP A 142 3.66 -3.99 -14.91
CA ASP A 142 4.65 -3.73 -13.87
C ASP A 142 4.03 -2.99 -12.65
N MET A 143 2.79 -3.37 -12.32
CA MET A 143 1.90 -2.61 -11.43
C MET A 143 2.42 -2.39 -10.00
N LEU A 144 3.37 -3.21 -9.53
CA LEU A 144 4.06 -3.03 -8.25
C LEU A 144 5.59 -3.24 -8.40
N GLY A 145 6.11 -3.11 -9.62
CA GLY A 145 7.52 -3.28 -9.95
C GLY A 145 8.28 -1.95 -10.08
N GLU A 146 9.20 -1.87 -11.04
CA GLU A 146 10.10 -0.73 -11.24
C GLU A 146 9.38 0.51 -11.78
N GLU A 147 8.29 0.36 -12.53
CA GLU A 147 7.47 1.47 -13.04
C GLU A 147 6.33 1.88 -12.09
N SER A 148 6.43 1.48 -10.81
CA SER A 148 5.39 1.69 -9.79
C SER A 148 5.81 2.70 -8.69
N PRO A 149 4.85 3.18 -7.88
CA PRO A 149 5.14 3.93 -6.66
C PRO A 149 6.07 3.19 -5.68
N LEU A 150 6.09 1.85 -5.65
CA LEU A 150 6.97 1.11 -4.74
C LEU A 150 8.45 1.32 -5.08
N ALA A 151 8.82 1.31 -6.36
CA ALA A 151 10.19 1.57 -6.79
C ALA A 151 10.59 3.03 -6.53
N ARG A 152 9.67 3.97 -6.71
CA ARG A 152 9.91 5.39 -6.42
C ARG A 152 10.08 5.70 -4.95
N LEU A 153 9.34 4.99 -4.09
CA LEU A 153 9.56 4.99 -2.65
C LEU A 153 10.94 4.41 -2.33
N TYR A 154 11.34 3.33 -3.03
CA TYR A 154 12.64 2.69 -2.85
C TYR A 154 13.75 3.69 -3.17
N GLU A 155 13.68 4.38 -4.32
CA GLU A 155 14.63 5.43 -4.72
C GLU A 155 14.75 6.58 -3.70
N ARG A 156 13.69 6.86 -2.94
CA ARG A 156 13.65 7.93 -1.93
C ARG A 156 14.07 7.50 -0.53
N SER A 157 14.49 6.24 -0.35
CA SER A 157 14.79 5.67 0.97
C SER A 157 13.63 5.87 1.94
N ALA A 158 12.41 5.58 1.45
CA ALA A 158 11.20 5.71 2.25
C ALA A 158 11.21 4.73 3.44
N ASP A 159 10.57 5.14 4.52
CA ASP A 159 10.26 4.27 5.65
C ASP A 159 8.88 3.62 5.43
N VAL A 160 8.70 2.36 5.85
CA VAL A 160 7.41 1.66 5.91
C VAL A 160 6.96 1.59 7.36
N LEU A 161 5.75 2.07 7.65
CA LEU A 161 5.09 1.99 8.94
C LEU A 161 3.89 1.04 8.86
N LEU A 162 3.98 -0.07 9.60
CA LEU A 162 2.85 -0.96 9.85
C LEU A 162 2.24 -0.59 11.20
N LEU A 163 1.10 0.08 11.16
CA LEU A 163 0.42 0.67 12.32
C LEU A 163 -0.79 -0.18 12.73
N GLY A 164 -0.58 -1.09 13.67
CA GLY A 164 -1.63 -2.02 14.11
C GLY A 164 -1.93 -3.16 13.13
N VAL A 165 -1.06 -3.38 12.15
CA VAL A 165 -1.13 -4.46 11.15
C VAL A 165 0.19 -5.25 11.11
N GLY A 166 0.14 -6.45 10.55
CA GLY A 166 1.29 -7.32 10.34
C GLY A 166 1.93 -7.14 8.97
N HIS A 167 2.93 -7.97 8.68
CA HIS A 167 3.64 -7.98 7.41
C HIS A 167 2.78 -8.49 6.24
N ASP A 168 1.69 -9.21 6.50
CA ASP A 168 0.65 -9.55 5.52
C ASP A 168 0.10 -8.32 4.78
N SER A 169 0.11 -7.15 5.44
CA SER A 169 -0.33 -5.88 4.87
C SER A 169 0.82 -5.05 4.24
N ASN A 170 2.05 -5.55 4.23
CA ASN A 170 3.23 -4.78 3.79
C ASN A 170 3.40 -4.83 2.26
N THR A 171 2.71 -3.92 1.57
CA THR A 171 2.70 -3.86 0.10
C THR A 171 4.09 -3.67 -0.51
N SER A 172 5.06 -3.10 0.22
CA SER A 172 6.42 -2.94 -0.30
C SER A 172 7.10 -4.26 -0.63
N LEU A 173 6.72 -5.36 0.02
CA LEU A 173 7.30 -6.67 -0.23
C LEU A 173 6.94 -7.23 -1.62
N HIS A 174 5.86 -6.74 -2.24
CA HIS A 174 5.54 -7.11 -3.64
C HIS A 174 6.64 -6.68 -4.61
N LEU A 175 7.35 -5.56 -4.37
CA LEU A 175 8.48 -5.16 -5.23
C LEU A 175 9.57 -6.25 -5.29
N ALA A 176 9.76 -7.00 -4.21
CA ALA A 176 10.68 -8.13 -4.20
C ALA A 176 10.18 -9.32 -5.04
N GLU A 177 8.87 -9.51 -5.17
CA GLU A 177 8.27 -10.51 -6.06
C GLU A 177 8.47 -10.14 -7.53
N TYR A 178 8.48 -8.86 -7.89
CA TYR A 178 8.84 -8.42 -9.25
C TYR A 178 10.34 -8.61 -9.55
N ARG A 179 11.19 -8.39 -8.54
CA ARG A 179 12.65 -8.50 -8.67
C ARG A 179 13.19 -9.93 -8.60
N ARG A 180 12.34 -10.93 -8.37
CA ARG A 180 12.77 -12.34 -8.41
C ARG A 180 13.07 -12.76 -9.85
N PRO A 181 13.98 -13.72 -10.08
CA PRO A 181 14.15 -14.32 -11.39
C PRO A 181 12.87 -15.07 -11.81
N ASP A 182 12.43 -14.85 -13.05
CA ASP A 182 11.30 -15.52 -13.71
C ASP A 182 10.03 -15.63 -12.83
N PRO A 183 9.45 -14.48 -12.42
CA PRO A 183 8.24 -14.49 -11.60
C PRO A 183 7.08 -15.13 -12.36
N PRO A 184 6.24 -15.95 -11.70
CA PRO A 184 5.01 -16.44 -12.30
C PRO A 184 4.13 -15.26 -12.73
N ARG A 185 3.43 -15.43 -13.86
CA ARG A 185 2.58 -14.37 -14.42
C ARG A 185 1.14 -14.83 -14.58
N GLU A 186 0.20 -13.92 -14.41
CA GLU A 186 -1.23 -14.13 -14.63
C GLU A 186 -1.84 -13.02 -15.47
N ARG A 187 -3.02 -13.29 -16.05
CA ARG A 187 -3.79 -12.30 -16.77
C ARG A 187 -4.72 -11.57 -15.80
N LEU A 188 -4.62 -10.26 -15.78
CA LEU A 188 -5.42 -9.35 -14.96
C LEU A 188 -6.28 -8.47 -15.87
N GLY A 189 -7.37 -7.95 -15.34
CA GLY A 189 -8.23 -7.02 -16.09
C GLY A 189 -9.01 -6.10 -15.18
N ALA A 190 -9.30 -4.90 -15.68
CA ALA A 190 -9.98 -3.83 -14.96
C ALA A 190 -10.74 -2.93 -15.92
N ALA A 191 -11.74 -2.22 -15.41
CA ALA A 191 -12.30 -1.08 -16.14
C ALA A 191 -11.42 0.16 -15.93
N VAL A 192 -11.11 0.86 -17.01
CA VAL A 192 -10.42 2.15 -17.02
C VAL A 192 -11.28 3.21 -17.69
N LEU A 193 -11.16 4.44 -17.23
CA LEU A 193 -11.65 5.59 -17.99
C LEU A 193 -10.75 5.84 -19.20
N THR A 194 -11.35 6.22 -20.31
CA THR A 194 -10.68 6.72 -21.51
C THR A 194 -10.90 8.22 -21.63
N GLY A 195 -10.22 8.86 -22.59
CA GLY A 195 -10.52 10.25 -22.94
C GLY A 195 -12.00 10.46 -23.25
N ALA A 196 -12.52 11.66 -22.98
CA ALA A 196 -13.93 12.06 -23.15
C ALA A 196 -14.96 11.44 -22.19
N GLY A 197 -14.54 10.73 -21.14
CA GLY A 197 -15.46 10.18 -20.12
C GLY A 197 -16.05 8.82 -20.48
N ASP A 198 -15.59 8.24 -21.59
CA ASP A 198 -15.87 6.85 -21.95
C ASP A 198 -15.09 5.88 -21.04
N ARG A 199 -15.48 4.60 -21.05
CA ARG A 199 -14.79 3.53 -20.31
C ARG A 199 -14.45 2.36 -21.22
N ARG A 200 -13.45 1.57 -20.81
CA ARG A 200 -13.15 0.28 -21.44
C ARG A 200 -12.64 -0.72 -20.42
N TRP A 201 -12.95 -2.00 -20.65
CA TRP A 201 -12.24 -3.08 -19.97
C TRP A 201 -10.89 -3.30 -20.64
N VAL A 202 -9.81 -3.25 -19.86
CA VAL A 202 -8.45 -3.57 -20.34
C VAL A 202 -7.95 -4.85 -19.70
N TRP A 203 -7.21 -5.62 -20.49
CA TRP A 203 -6.50 -6.81 -20.03
C TRP A 203 -5.00 -6.55 -20.12
N TRP A 204 -4.27 -7.09 -19.15
CA TRP A 204 -2.81 -7.13 -19.17
C TRP A 204 -2.31 -8.41 -18.48
N THR A 205 -1.01 -8.67 -18.59
CA THR A 205 -0.38 -9.81 -17.95
C THR A 205 0.68 -9.31 -16.98
N ASP A 206 0.57 -9.67 -15.71
CA ASP A 206 1.50 -9.22 -14.67
C ASP A 206 1.95 -10.32 -13.71
N VAL A 207 2.85 -9.99 -12.77
CA VAL A 207 3.35 -10.91 -11.75
C VAL A 207 2.23 -11.36 -10.81
N VAL A 208 2.17 -12.67 -10.56
CA VAL A 208 1.30 -13.24 -9.52
C VAL A 208 1.82 -12.79 -8.16
N LEU A 209 0.96 -12.10 -7.41
CA LEU A 209 1.28 -11.60 -6.07
C LEU A 209 0.88 -12.61 -5.00
N ASP A 210 1.74 -12.84 -4.02
CA ASP A 210 1.47 -13.72 -2.88
C ASP A 210 1.87 -13.05 -1.55
N SER A 211 0.87 -12.52 -0.84
CA SER A 211 1.07 -11.94 0.49
C SER A 211 1.09 -13.00 1.61
N ASP A 212 0.75 -14.27 1.36
CA ASP A 212 0.66 -15.29 2.41
C ASP A 212 2.05 -15.66 2.96
N VAL A 213 3.10 -15.45 2.17
CA VAL A 213 4.50 -15.63 2.59
C VAL A 213 5.05 -14.44 3.40
N PHE A 214 4.40 -13.28 3.37
CA PHE A 214 4.93 -12.05 3.98
C PHE A 214 5.07 -12.13 5.51
N PRO A 215 4.18 -12.76 6.29
CA PRO A 215 4.40 -12.98 7.71
C PRO A 215 5.72 -13.73 8.02
N GLY A 216 6.09 -14.71 7.19
CA GLY A 216 7.35 -15.45 7.34
C GLY A 216 8.57 -14.58 7.07
N ILE A 217 8.55 -13.82 5.96
CA ILE A 217 9.60 -12.84 5.64
C ILE A 217 9.72 -11.79 6.74
N GLY A 218 8.59 -11.28 7.23
CA GLY A 218 8.51 -10.31 8.32
C GLY A 218 9.13 -10.81 9.62
N ALA A 219 8.83 -12.04 10.02
CA ALA A 219 9.41 -12.64 11.22
C ALA A 219 10.94 -12.74 11.14
N GLU A 220 11.50 -13.11 9.98
CA GLU A 220 12.95 -13.14 9.79
C GLU A 220 13.58 -11.74 9.73
N LEU A 221 12.88 -10.75 9.15
CA LEU A 221 13.28 -9.33 9.19
C LEU A 221 13.36 -8.79 10.62
N GLU A 222 12.37 -9.09 11.44
CA GLU A 222 12.32 -8.73 12.87
C GLU A 222 13.46 -9.41 13.63
N ALA A 223 13.65 -10.72 13.45
CA ALA A 223 14.72 -11.48 14.10
C ALA A 223 16.12 -11.00 13.71
N ALA A 224 16.28 -10.48 12.49
CA ALA A 224 17.52 -9.87 12.00
C ALA A 224 17.76 -8.43 12.52
N GLY A 225 16.87 -7.90 13.37
CA GLY A 225 16.99 -6.55 13.95
C GLY A 225 16.80 -5.43 12.93
N ARG A 226 16.11 -5.69 11.81
CA ARG A 226 15.90 -4.71 10.72
C ARG A 226 14.60 -3.91 10.86
N VAL A 227 13.83 -4.18 11.91
CA VAL A 227 12.54 -3.55 12.18
C VAL A 227 12.57 -2.95 13.58
N ARG A 228 12.20 -1.67 13.70
CA ARG A 228 11.92 -1.07 15.01
C ARG A 228 10.49 -1.42 15.39
N ILE A 229 10.32 -2.03 16.56
CA ILE A 229 9.02 -2.46 17.06
C ILE A 229 8.70 -1.65 18.31
N GLY A 230 7.50 -1.11 18.36
CA GLY A 230 7.01 -0.35 19.51
C GLY A 230 5.49 -0.37 19.57
N ARG A 231 4.93 0.58 20.32
CA ARG A 231 3.49 0.78 20.40
C ARG A 231 3.15 2.17 19.93
N VAL A 232 2.03 2.29 19.22
CA VAL A 232 1.40 3.58 18.92
C VAL A 232 -0.05 3.46 19.32
N GLY A 233 -0.47 4.28 20.27
CA GLY A 233 -1.71 4.06 20.99
C GLY A 233 -1.74 2.68 21.67
N ALA A 234 -2.83 1.94 21.51
CA ALA A 234 -2.94 0.59 22.07
C ALA A 234 -2.29 -0.50 21.20
N GLY A 235 -1.95 -0.20 19.95
CA GLY A 235 -1.59 -1.21 18.95
C GLY A 235 -0.09 -1.40 18.77
N PRO A 236 0.34 -2.57 18.26
CA PRO A 236 1.73 -2.78 17.85
C PRO A 236 2.05 -1.90 16.64
N ALA A 237 3.27 -1.38 16.57
CA ALA A 237 3.76 -0.62 15.44
C ALA A 237 5.13 -1.12 15.02
N ARG A 238 5.37 -1.15 13.71
CA ARG A 238 6.65 -1.55 13.10
C ARG A 238 7.10 -0.47 12.14
N LEU A 239 8.36 -0.04 12.27
CA LEU A 239 8.99 0.91 11.37
C LEU A 239 10.25 0.29 10.78
N MET A 240 10.39 0.33 9.47
CA MET A 240 11.53 -0.23 8.76
C MET A 240 11.89 0.60 7.53
N ASP A 241 13.17 0.62 7.15
CA ASP A 241 13.61 1.16 5.87
C ASP A 241 13.11 0.25 4.74
N GLN A 242 12.45 0.84 3.74
CA GLN A 242 11.84 0.07 2.66
C GLN A 242 12.87 -0.69 1.83
N ARG A 243 14.03 -0.07 1.53
CA ARG A 243 15.08 -0.74 0.74
C ARG A 243 15.56 -2.00 1.41
N THR A 244 15.86 -1.89 2.70
CA THR A 244 16.29 -3.01 3.54
C THR A 244 15.26 -4.13 3.54
N ALA A 245 13.97 -3.81 3.67
CA ALA A 245 12.89 -4.79 3.66
C ALA A 245 12.74 -5.50 2.29
N VAL A 246 12.75 -4.73 1.20
CA VAL A 246 12.65 -5.25 -0.17
C VAL A 246 13.84 -6.13 -0.52
N ASP A 247 15.06 -5.66 -0.27
CA ASP A 247 16.28 -6.41 -0.58
C ASP A 247 16.35 -7.71 0.23
N PHE A 248 15.88 -7.69 1.48
CA PHE A 248 15.77 -8.89 2.31
C PHE A 248 14.76 -9.88 1.73
N ALA A 249 13.56 -9.42 1.42
CA ALA A 249 12.51 -10.25 0.85
C ALA A 249 12.93 -10.86 -0.50
N GLN A 250 13.63 -10.12 -1.35
CA GLN A 250 14.12 -10.63 -2.63
C GLN A 250 15.08 -11.79 -2.44
N ARG A 251 16.03 -11.66 -1.51
CA ARG A 251 16.95 -12.77 -1.16
C ARG A 251 16.20 -13.97 -0.59
N TRP A 252 15.21 -13.72 0.28
CA TRP A 252 14.40 -14.76 0.90
C TRP A 252 13.61 -15.57 -0.14
N LEU A 253 12.91 -14.89 -1.04
CA LEU A 253 12.12 -15.49 -2.12
C LEU A 253 13.02 -16.28 -3.08
N THR A 254 14.18 -15.74 -3.45
CA THR A 254 15.15 -16.43 -4.32
C THR A 254 15.71 -17.71 -3.68
N ALA A 255 15.95 -17.69 -2.37
CA ALA A 255 16.42 -18.86 -1.63
C ALA A 255 15.34 -19.93 -1.49
N ALA A 256 14.07 -19.55 -1.34
CA ALA A 256 12.95 -20.48 -1.28
C ALA A 256 12.78 -21.27 -2.58
N VAL A 257 12.87 -20.62 -3.75
CA VAL A 257 12.78 -21.27 -5.06
C VAL A 257 13.84 -22.37 -5.23
N ARG A 258 15.08 -22.12 -4.78
CA ARG A 258 16.18 -23.10 -4.84
C ARG A 258 16.00 -24.32 -3.94
N ARG A 259 15.08 -24.26 -2.96
CA ARG A 259 14.77 -25.40 -2.07
C ARG A 259 13.60 -26.24 -2.57
N SER A 260 12.85 -25.73 -3.54
CA SER A 260 11.64 -26.36 -4.09
C SER A 260 11.82 -26.94 -5.50
N GLY A 261 12.94 -26.64 -6.17
CA GLY A 261 13.37 -27.24 -7.44
C GLY A 261 14.53 -28.20 -7.23
#